data_AF-A0A932DM53-F1
#
_entry.id   AF-A0A932DM53-F1
#
_cell.length_a   1.000
_cell.length_b   1.000
_cell.length_c   1.000
_cell.angle_alpha   90.00
_cell.angle_beta   90.00
_cell.angle_gamma   90.00
#
_symmetry.space_group_name_H-M   'P 1'
#
loop_
_entity.id
_entity.type
_entity.pdbx_description
1 polymer ?
#
loop_
_entity_poly.entity_id
_entity_poly.type
_entity_poly.pdbx_seq_one_letter_code
_entity_poly.pdbx_strand_id
1 'polypeptide(L)'
;MPVYGNLGGFSAWICSAEDLIIQKVAAGRGRDWPDVEELLLARKGKLDYAYVKNWLSQFAEALDNPGLVTQYEQLRDQVDSLE
;
A
#
# COMPACT_ATOMS: atom_id res chain seq x y z
N MET A 1 -6.35 7.75 -5.16
CA MET A 1 -7.66 8.35 -5.53
C MET A 1 -8.71 7.25 -5.43
N PRO A 2 -9.87 7.48 -4.80
CA PRO A 2 -10.91 6.46 -4.73
C PRO A 2 -11.36 6.07 -6.15
N VAL A 3 -11.59 4.78 -6.37
CA VAL A 3 -11.96 4.23 -7.69
C VAL A 3 -13.41 3.74 -7.64
N TYR A 4 -14.09 3.72 -8.77
CA TYR A 4 -15.44 3.15 -8.85
C TYR A 4 -15.36 1.63 -9.00
N GLY A 5 -16.05 0.91 -8.12
CA GLY A 5 -16.19 -0.54 -8.15
C GLY A 5 -17.63 -0.98 -8.37
N ASN A 6 -17.82 -2.11 -9.06
CA ASN A 6 -19.13 -2.77 -9.15
C ASN A 6 -19.24 -3.82 -8.04
N LEU A 7 -20.27 -3.69 -7.21
CA LEU A 7 -20.59 -4.61 -6.13
C LEU A 7 -21.99 -5.19 -6.40
N GLY A 8 -22.05 -6.27 -7.19
CA GLY A 8 -23.30 -6.99 -7.46
C GLY A 8 -24.36 -6.13 -8.18
N GLY A 9 -23.95 -5.24 -9.09
CA GLY A 9 -24.84 -4.34 -9.82
C GLY A 9 -24.93 -2.92 -9.25
N PHE A 10 -24.37 -2.68 -8.05
CA PHE A 10 -24.26 -1.33 -7.48
C PHE A 10 -22.88 -0.73 -7.77
N SER A 11 -22.86 0.53 -8.21
CA SER A 11 -21.62 1.29 -8.38
C SER A 11 -21.33 2.08 -7.11
N ALA A 12 -20.18 1.84 -6.50
CA ALA A 12 -19.76 2.51 -5.28
C ALA A 12 -18.30 2.97 -5.39
N TRP A 13 -17.97 4.01 -4.62
CA TRP A 13 -16.59 4.38 -4.39
C TRP A 13 -15.92 3.32 -3.52
N ILE A 14 -14.83 2.76 -4.00
CA ILE A 14 -14.01 1.78 -3.29
C ILE A 14 -12.60 2.33 -3.10
N CYS A 15 -11.93 1.87 -2.05
CA CYS A 15 -10.51 2.17 -1.82
C CYS A 15 -9.67 1.60 -2.98
N SER A 16 -8.69 2.36 -3.44
CA SER A 16 -7.71 1.85 -4.38
C SER A 16 -6.78 0.82 -3.72
N ALA A 17 -6.03 0.06 -4.52
CA ALA A 17 -5.06 -0.89 -3.98
C ALA A 17 -3.96 -0.17 -3.18
N GLU A 18 -3.58 1.03 -3.63
CA GLU A 18 -2.67 1.94 -2.96
C GLU A 18 -3.22 2.36 -1.60
N ASP A 19 -4.49 2.77 -1.53
CA ASP A 19 -5.13 3.19 -0.28
C ASP A 19 -5.21 2.00 0.70
N LEU A 20 -5.45 0.78 0.20
CA LEU A 20 -5.41 -0.45 1.02
C LEU A 20 -4.00 -0.76 1.56
N ILE A 21 -2.96 -0.59 0.73
CA ILE A 21 -1.55 -0.74 1.17
C ILE A 21 -1.24 0.29 2.26
N ILE A 22 -1.55 1.56 2.02
CA ILE A 22 -1.33 2.65 2.99
C ILE A 22 -2.03 2.33 4.31
N GLN A 23 -3.30 1.91 4.25
CA GLN A 23 -4.08 1.57 5.44
C GLN A 23 -3.46 0.38 6.19
N LYS A 24 -3.07 -0.70 5.52
CA LYS A 24 -2.46 -1.88 6.16
C LYS A 24 -1.14 -1.53 6.84
N VAL A 25 -0.27 -0.80 6.13
CA VAL A 25 1.05 -0.42 6.64
C VAL A 25 0.91 0.55 7.83
N ALA A 26 0.05 1.56 7.73
CA ALA A 26 -0.15 2.57 8.78
C ALA A 26 -0.93 2.03 10.00
N ALA A 27 -2.03 1.30 9.78
CA ALA A 27 -2.89 0.80 10.85
C ALA A 27 -2.28 -0.39 11.61
N GLY A 28 -1.43 -1.19 10.96
CA GLY A 28 -0.84 -2.40 11.54
C GLY A 28 0.45 -2.18 12.35
N ARG A 29 1.01 -0.96 12.40
CA ARG A 29 2.40 -0.72 12.86
C ARG A 29 3.39 -1.69 12.20
N GLY A 30 3.29 -1.87 10.88
CA GLY A 30 4.19 -2.73 10.10
C GLY A 30 4.14 -4.21 10.49
N ARG A 31 2.95 -4.83 10.61
CA ARG A 31 2.82 -6.27 10.89
C ARG A 31 2.12 -7.09 9.81
N ASP A 32 1.19 -6.51 9.07
CA ASP A 32 0.55 -7.17 7.91
C ASP A 32 1.38 -7.03 6.64
N TRP A 33 2.69 -7.30 6.73
CA TRP A 33 3.57 -7.32 5.55
C TRP A 33 3.23 -8.41 4.54
N PRO A 34 2.79 -9.63 4.92
CA PRO A 34 2.39 -10.65 3.95
C PRO A 34 1.22 -10.18 3.05
N ASP A 35 0.22 -9.50 3.61
CA ASP A 35 -0.90 -8.96 2.84
C ASP A 35 -0.45 -7.83 1.90
N VAL A 36 0.49 -6.99 2.35
CA VAL A 36 1.08 -5.94 1.53
C VAL A 36 1.90 -6.55 0.39
N GLU A 37 2.68 -7.59 0.66
CA GLU A 37 3.43 -8.34 -0.34
C GLU A 37 2.52 -8.95 -1.41
N GLU A 38 1.43 -9.59 -0.99
CA GLU A 38 0.46 -10.18 -1.92
C GLU A 38 -0.19 -9.10 -2.82
N LEU A 39 -0.53 -7.93 -2.25
CA LEU A 39 -1.05 -6.80 -3.02
C LEU A 39 -0.01 -6.22 -3.98
N LEU A 40 1.26 -6.09 -3.55
CA LEU A 40 2.36 -5.62 -4.38
C LEU A 40 2.60 -6.58 -5.56
N LEU A 41 2.57 -7.89 -5.34
CA LEU A 41 2.68 -8.91 -6.38
C LEU A 41 1.48 -8.89 -7.33
N ALA A 42 0.25 -8.91 -6.80
CA ALA A 42 -0.97 -8.97 -7.59
C ALA A 42 -1.20 -7.72 -8.46
N ARG A 43 -0.65 -6.57 -8.04
CA ARG A 43 -0.78 -5.28 -8.73
C ARG A 43 0.54 -4.73 -9.26
N LYS A 44 1.58 -5.57 -9.37
CA LYS A 44 2.90 -5.17 -9.90
C LYS A 44 2.76 -4.43 -11.22
N GLY A 45 3.45 -3.28 -11.34
CA GLY A 45 3.41 -2.41 -12.52
C GLY A 45 2.11 -1.59 -12.72
N LYS A 46 1.13 -1.71 -11.83
CA LYS A 46 -0.12 -0.92 -11.87
C LYS A 46 -0.28 0.03 -10.69
N LEU A 47 0.58 -0.08 -9.68
CA LEU A 47 0.54 0.73 -8.47
C LEU A 47 1.27 2.06 -8.66
N ASP A 48 0.71 3.12 -8.11
CA ASP A 48 1.42 4.38 -7.94
C ASP A 48 2.28 4.36 -6.66
N TYR A 49 3.51 3.87 -6.80
CA TYR A 49 4.47 3.79 -5.68
C TYR A 49 4.85 5.16 -5.12
N ALA A 50 4.81 6.23 -5.93
CA ALA A 50 5.13 7.57 -5.47
C ALA A 50 4.02 8.11 -4.55
N TYR A 51 2.75 7.86 -4.92
CA TYR A 51 1.60 8.18 -4.07
C TYR A 51 1.65 7.43 -2.74
N VAL A 52 1.91 6.12 -2.77
CA VAL A 52 2.02 5.30 -1.55
C VAL A 52 3.15 5.82 -0.66
N LYS A 53 4.35 6.02 -1.21
CA LYS A 53 5.50 6.54 -0.44
C LYS A 53 5.20 7.89 0.20
N ASN A 54 4.60 8.82 -0.54
CA ASN A 54 4.27 10.15 -0.02
C ASN A 54 3.32 10.10 1.18
N TRP A 55 2.33 9.23 1.15
CA TRP A 55 1.43 9.03 2.29
C TRP A 55 2.10 8.32 3.46
N LEU A 56 2.86 7.26 3.18
CA LEU A 56 3.59 6.53 4.23
C LEU A 56 4.61 7.42 4.94
N SER A 57 5.26 8.36 4.25
CA SER A 57 6.15 9.34 4.88
C SER A 57 5.42 10.25 5.87
N GLN A 58 4.24 10.76 5.51
CA GLN A 58 3.42 11.56 6.42
C GLN A 58 2.94 10.76 7.63
N PHE A 59 2.54 9.50 7.43
CA PHE A 59 2.16 8.62 8.53
C PHE A 59 3.36 8.25 9.42
N ALA A 60 4.53 8.01 8.83
CA ALA A 60 5.76 7.74 9.58
C ALA A 60 6.15 8.91 10.47
N GLU A 61 6.02 10.15 9.99
CA GLU A 61 6.22 11.35 10.79
C GLU A 61 5.17 11.47 11.91
N ALA A 62 3.88 11.34 11.57
CA ALA A 62 2.79 11.45 12.54
C ALA A 62 2.81 10.36 13.63
N LEU A 63 3.37 9.18 13.32
CA LEU A 63 3.47 8.04 14.23
C LEU A 63 4.86 7.91 14.90
N ASP A 64 5.79 8.84 14.64
CA ASP A 64 7.19 8.81 15.07
C ASP A 64 7.87 7.45 14.78
N ASN A 65 7.63 6.93 13.58
CA ASN A 65 8.13 5.63 13.13
C ASN A 65 8.72 5.70 11.71
N PRO A 66 9.94 6.22 11.56
CA PRO A 66 10.60 6.32 10.25
C PRO A 66 10.89 4.95 9.62
N GLY A 67 11.00 3.88 10.43
CA GLY A 67 11.25 2.52 9.94
C GLY A 67 10.14 1.97 9.05
N LEU A 68 8.93 2.52 9.15
CA LEU A 68 7.77 2.13 8.35
C LEU A 68 7.99 2.35 6.84
N VAL A 69 8.59 3.49 6.46
CA VAL A 69 8.89 3.78 5.04
C VAL A 69 9.98 2.84 4.54
N THR A 70 11.04 2.66 5.33
CA THR A 70 12.17 1.78 4.98
C THR A 70 11.72 0.34 4.77
N GLN A 71 10.87 -0.19 5.65
CA GLN A 71 10.34 -1.55 5.52
C GLN A 71 9.49 -1.73 4.26
N TYR A 72 8.66 -0.73 3.94
CA TYR A 72 7.87 -0.74 2.70
C TYR A 72 8.76 -0.73 1.45
N GLU A 73 9.79 0.12 1.42
CA GLU A 73 10.72 0.19 0.28
C GLU A 73 11.49 -1.13 0.10
N GLN A 74 11.97 -1.72 1.20
CA GLN A 74 12.65 -3.03 1.16
C GLN A 74 11.74 -4.14 0.59
N LEU A 75 10.48 -4.19 1.05
CA LEU A 75 9.52 -5.19 0.56
C LEU A 75 9.18 -4.97 -0.92
N ARG A 76 9.00 -3.71 -1.34
CA ARG A 76 8.77 -3.38 -2.75
C ARG A 76 9.95 -3.82 -3.61
N ASP A 77 11.18 -3.47 -3.22
CA ASP A 77 12.38 -3.81 -3.98
C ASP A 77 12.58 -5.34 -4.06
N GLN A 78 12.25 -6.08 -2.99
CA GLN A 78 12.22 -7.53 -3.00
C GLN A 78 11.22 -8.08 -4.03
N VAL A 79 9.98 -7.58 -4.03
CA VAL A 79 8.94 -7.97 -4.99
C VAL A 79 9.31 -7.61 -6.43
N ASP A 80 9.96 -6.46 -6.63
CA ASP A 80 10.45 -6.04 -7.93
C ASP A 80 11.57 -6.95 -8.43
N SER A 81 12.45 -7.42 -7.54
CA SER A 81 13.57 -8.32 -7.87
C SER A 81 13.18 -9.78 -8.17
N LEU A 82 11.95 -10.21 -7.87
CA LEU A 82 11.44 -11.57 -8.15
C LEU A 82 11.07 -11.79 -9.64
N GLU A 83 11.87 -11.24 -10.56
CA GLU A 83 11.76 -11.47 -12.01
C GLU A 83 12.38 -12.80 -12.46
#